data_AF-A0A816GGY6-F1
#
_entry.id   AF-A0A816GGY6-F1
#
_cell.length_a   1.000
_cell.length_b   1.000
_cell.length_c   1.000
_cell.angle_alpha   90.00
_cell.angle_beta   90.00
_cell.angle_gamma   90.00
#
_symmetry.space_group_name_H-M   'P 1'
#
loop_
_entity.id
_entity.type
_entity.pdbx_description
1 polymer ?
#
loop_
_entity_poly.entity_id
_entity_poly.type
_entity_poly.pdbx_seq_one_letter_code
_entity_poly.pdbx_strand_id
1 'polypeptide(L)'
;WSDLPSRQFYENKASQTFYDYLRERNRSIDSNKIVLDLIKDMMRLFMNEFTSLYNYSRSVQSNISNAIIMACTHDGYVLCDGIPHMNEVWPGIHIRYIPHGHVSAFLFNQSGFNHAAAEMLQRQEPN
;
A
#
# COMPACT_ATOMS: atom_id res chain seq x y z
N TRP A 1 15.50 21.21 -20.82
CA TRP A 1 15.26 19.82 -20.38
C TRP A 1 15.03 19.73 -18.86
N SER A 2 14.18 20.60 -18.30
CA SER A 2 13.87 20.63 -16.85
C SER A 2 12.36 20.56 -16.54
N ASP A 3 11.49 20.73 -17.55
CA ASP A 3 10.06 21.04 -17.30
C ASP A 3 9.09 19.89 -17.67
N LEU A 4 9.60 18.80 -18.26
CA LEU A 4 8.78 17.67 -18.71
C LEU A 4 8.17 16.82 -17.58
N PRO A 5 8.88 16.48 -16.50
CA PRO A 5 8.31 15.68 -15.41
C PRO A 5 7.20 16.44 -14.67
N SER A 6 7.41 17.74 -14.49
CA SER A 6 6.48 18.66 -13.84
C SER A 6 5.16 18.72 -14.62
N ARG A 7 5.23 18.91 -15.93
CA ARG A 7 4.04 18.96 -16.81
C ARG A 7 3.22 17.68 -16.76
N GLN A 8 3.86 16.51 -16.87
CA GLN A 8 3.14 15.23 -16.79
C GLN A 8 2.44 15.02 -15.44
N PHE A 9 3.04 15.49 -14.34
CA PHE A 9 2.42 15.41 -13.02
C PHE A 9 1.16 16.27 -12.90
N TYR A 10 1.17 17.49 -13.47
CA TYR A 10 0.01 18.41 -13.45
C TYR A 10 -1.05 18.09 -14.51
N GLU A 11 -0.70 17.39 -15.59
CA GLU A 11 -1.64 16.97 -16.64
C GLU A 11 -2.34 15.64 -16.32
N ASN A 12 -1.88 14.91 -15.29
CA ASN A 12 -2.57 13.72 -14.79
C ASN A 12 -3.92 14.12 -14.15
N LYS A 13 -5.02 13.55 -14.68
CA LYS A 13 -6.39 13.78 -14.17
C LYS A 13 -6.53 13.49 -12.68
N ALA A 14 -5.82 12.50 -12.14
CA ALA A 14 -5.85 12.19 -10.71
C ALA A 14 -5.24 13.34 -9.88
N SER A 15 -4.12 13.91 -10.34
CA SER A 15 -3.48 15.08 -9.72
C SER A 15 -4.37 16.32 -9.80
N GLN A 16 -5.02 16.58 -10.94
CA GLN A 16 -5.93 17.72 -11.06
C GLN A 16 -7.14 17.60 -10.14
N THR A 17 -7.73 16.39 -10.06
CA THR A 17 -8.85 16.10 -9.15
C THR A 17 -8.45 16.36 -7.68
N PHE A 18 -7.22 16.01 -7.31
CA PHE A 18 -6.67 16.30 -5.99
C PHE A 18 -6.57 17.81 -5.74
N TYR A 19 -5.93 18.58 -6.63
CA TYR A 19 -5.80 20.03 -6.45
C TYR A 19 -7.16 20.76 -6.48
N ASP A 20 -8.12 20.30 -7.27
CA ASP A 20 -9.46 20.87 -7.32
C ASP A 20 -10.25 20.59 -6.02
N TYR A 21 -10.15 19.38 -5.48
CA TYR A 21 -10.69 19.04 -4.14
C TYR A 21 -10.10 19.94 -3.05
N LEU A 22 -8.78 20.17 -3.08
CA LEU A 22 -8.13 21.08 -2.15
C LEU A 22 -8.60 22.53 -2.31
N ARG A 23 -8.76 22.98 -3.56
CA ARG A 23 -9.17 24.35 -3.90
C ARG A 23 -10.62 24.64 -3.51
N GLU A 24 -11.52 23.67 -3.65
CA GLU A 24 -12.92 23.81 -3.23
C GLU A 24 -13.06 23.86 -1.71
N ARG A 25 -12.29 23.05 -0.97
CA ARG A 25 -12.32 23.05 0.51
C ARG A 25 -11.65 24.27 1.15
N ASN A 26 -10.61 24.84 0.52
CA ASN A 26 -9.90 26.02 1.05
C ASN A 26 -10.75 27.30 1.09
N ARG A 27 -11.93 27.31 0.44
CA ARG A 27 -12.88 28.43 0.49
C ARG A 27 -13.73 28.47 1.77
N SER A 28 -13.66 27.46 2.64
CA SER A 28 -14.41 27.41 3.90
C SER A 28 -13.52 27.09 5.12
N ILE A 29 -13.12 28.13 5.87
CA ILE A 29 -12.90 28.16 7.34
C ILE A 29 -11.61 27.50 7.92
N ASP A 30 -10.94 28.27 8.81
CA ASP A 30 -9.94 28.00 9.88
C ASP A 30 -8.62 27.24 9.58
N SER A 31 -7.52 27.99 9.41
CA SER A 31 -6.21 27.57 8.90
C SER A 31 -5.48 26.46 9.67
N ASN A 32 -5.66 26.32 10.99
CA ASN A 32 -4.91 25.32 11.78
C ASN A 32 -5.51 23.91 11.70
N LYS A 33 -6.83 23.78 11.51
CA LYS A 33 -7.48 22.49 11.23
C LYS A 33 -7.18 22.02 9.81
N ILE A 34 -7.09 22.97 8.87
CA ILE A 34 -6.79 22.71 7.44
C ILE A 34 -5.47 21.97 7.27
N VAL A 35 -4.37 22.39 7.91
CA VAL A 35 -3.05 21.78 7.64
C VAL A 35 -2.98 20.32 8.12
N LEU A 36 -3.52 20.03 9.31
CA LEU A 36 -3.50 18.68 9.88
C LEU A 36 -4.43 17.73 9.12
N ASP A 37 -5.65 18.16 8.78
CA ASP A 37 -6.61 17.33 8.06
C ASP A 37 -6.20 17.16 6.59
N LEU A 38 -5.58 18.18 5.97
CA LEU A 38 -5.01 18.08 4.63
C LEU A 38 -3.87 17.07 4.55
N ILE A 39 -2.91 17.14 5.47
CA ILE A 39 -1.78 16.21 5.48
C ILE A 39 -2.29 14.79 5.69
N LYS A 40 -3.29 14.60 6.57
CA LYS A 40 -3.92 13.29 6.78
C LYS A 40 -4.68 12.80 5.55
N ASP A 41 -5.46 13.65 4.89
CA ASP A 41 -6.20 13.31 3.67
C ASP A 41 -5.26 12.98 2.52
N MET A 42 -4.19 13.77 2.36
CA MET A 42 -3.15 13.53 1.38
C MET A 42 -2.44 12.21 1.65
N MET A 43 -2.03 11.96 2.90
CA MET A 43 -1.43 10.69 3.30
C MET A 43 -2.39 9.54 3.02
N ARG A 44 -3.66 9.64 3.43
CA ARG A 44 -4.68 8.62 3.15
C ARG A 44 -4.83 8.35 1.65
N LEU A 45 -4.83 9.39 0.81
CA LEU A 45 -4.88 9.24 -0.64
C LEU A 45 -3.64 8.52 -1.16
N PHE A 46 -2.45 8.90 -0.72
CA PHE A 46 -1.20 8.22 -1.07
C PHE A 46 -1.21 6.75 -0.65
N MET A 47 -1.65 6.43 0.56
CA MET A 47 -1.75 5.05 1.03
C MET A 47 -2.78 4.28 0.21
N ASN A 48 -3.94 4.87 -0.04
CA ASN A 48 -5.00 4.19 -0.79
C ASN A 48 -4.62 3.94 -2.25
N GLU A 49 -3.90 4.86 -2.89
CA GLU A 49 -3.49 4.71 -4.29
C GLU A 49 -2.25 3.81 -4.45
N PHE A 50 -1.24 3.97 -3.61
CA PHE A 50 0.08 3.36 -3.83
C PHE A 50 0.42 2.19 -2.89
N THR A 51 -0.30 2.00 -1.77
CA THR A 51 -0.03 0.88 -0.84
C THR A 51 -1.18 -0.12 -0.77
N SER A 52 -2.33 0.19 -1.37
CA SER A 52 -3.44 -0.76 -1.53
C SER A 52 -3.14 -1.78 -2.62
N LEU A 53 -3.03 -3.06 -2.24
CA LEU A 53 -2.82 -4.16 -3.17
C LEU A 53 -4.00 -4.40 -4.11
N TYR A 54 -5.18 -3.86 -3.82
CA TYR A 54 -6.36 -3.91 -4.70
C TYR A 54 -6.15 -3.17 -6.03
N ASN A 55 -5.33 -2.12 -6.05
CA ASN A 55 -5.09 -1.33 -7.26
C ASN A 55 -4.11 -1.98 -8.24
N TYR A 56 -3.43 -3.04 -7.79
CA TYR A 56 -2.45 -3.75 -8.61
C TYR A 56 -3.09 -4.97 -9.25
N SER A 57 -2.82 -5.15 -10.54
CA SER A 57 -3.27 -6.34 -11.25
C SER A 57 -2.68 -7.59 -10.60
N ARG A 58 -3.49 -8.65 -10.56
CA ARG A 58 -3.03 -9.97 -10.14
C ARG A 58 -1.86 -10.41 -11.03
N SER A 59 -0.79 -10.90 -10.39
CA SER A 59 0.34 -11.53 -11.08
C SER A 59 -0.17 -12.55 -12.10
N VAL A 60 0.30 -12.44 -13.36
CA VAL A 60 -0.17 -13.24 -14.50
C VAL A 60 0.36 -14.68 -14.45
N GLN A 61 1.21 -15.06 -13.48
CA GLN A 61 1.87 -16.36 -13.44
C GLN A 61 1.34 -17.32 -12.36
N SER A 62 1.37 -18.61 -12.72
CA SER A 62 0.78 -19.80 -12.07
C SER A 62 1.32 -20.15 -10.67
N ASN A 63 2.16 -19.31 -10.10
CA ASN A 63 2.89 -19.54 -8.85
C ASN A 63 2.36 -18.71 -7.66
N ILE A 64 1.18 -18.09 -7.79
CA ILE A 64 0.50 -17.37 -6.70
C ILE A 64 0.27 -18.27 -5.47
N SER A 65 0.02 -19.56 -5.67
CA SER A 65 -0.16 -20.54 -4.58
C SER A 65 1.07 -20.66 -3.67
N ASN A 66 2.24 -20.29 -4.18
CA ASN A 66 3.50 -20.37 -3.46
C ASN A 66 3.88 -19.04 -2.80
N ALA A 67 3.16 -17.95 -3.09
CA ALA A 67 3.43 -16.65 -2.51
C ALA A 67 3.08 -16.62 -1.01
N ILE A 68 4.01 -16.12 -0.21
CA ILE A 68 3.83 -15.90 1.23
C ILE A 68 3.86 -14.39 1.49
N ILE A 69 2.78 -13.86 2.04
CA ILE A 69 2.63 -12.46 2.41
C ILE A 69 2.78 -12.31 3.92
N MET A 70 3.71 -11.45 4.33
CA MET A 70 3.94 -11.09 5.72
C MET A 70 3.22 -9.76 5.99
N ALA A 71 2.07 -9.81 6.65
CA ALA A 71 1.24 -8.65 6.95
C ALA A 71 1.39 -8.22 8.42
N CYS A 72 1.39 -6.92 8.66
CA CYS A 72 1.50 -6.35 10.00
C CYS A 72 0.10 -6.02 10.54
N THR A 73 -0.21 -6.37 11.79
CA THR A 73 -1.52 -6.05 12.38
C THR A 73 -1.61 -4.61 12.89
N HIS A 74 -0.46 -3.96 13.13
CA HIS A 74 -0.38 -2.57 13.55
C HIS A 74 0.32 -1.73 12.47
N ASP A 75 0.06 -2.04 11.19
CA ASP A 75 0.66 -1.32 10.07
C ASP A 75 0.04 0.08 9.93
N GLY A 76 0.88 1.12 10.03
CA GLY A 76 0.47 2.49 9.76
C GLY A 76 0.46 2.84 8.27
N TYR A 77 1.01 1.96 7.42
CA TYR A 77 1.20 2.18 5.99
C TYR A 77 0.29 1.37 5.07
N VAL A 78 -0.36 0.34 5.60
CA VAL A 78 -1.29 -0.49 4.82
C VAL A 78 -2.62 -0.44 5.53
N LEU A 79 -3.68 -0.09 4.81
CA LEU A 79 -5.03 -0.10 5.36
C LEU A 79 -5.39 -1.55 5.74
N CYS A 80 -5.73 -1.81 7.00
CA CYS A 80 -6.17 -3.14 7.44
C CYS A 80 -7.69 -3.31 7.38
N ASP A 81 -8.44 -2.22 7.50
CA ASP A 81 -9.90 -2.22 7.55
C ASP A 81 -10.51 -1.63 6.28
N GLY A 82 -11.66 -2.18 5.85
CA GLY A 82 -12.43 -1.69 4.71
C GLY A 82 -11.84 -2.02 3.34
N ILE A 83 -10.80 -2.87 3.29
CA ILE A 83 -10.26 -3.43 2.05
C ILE A 83 -10.62 -4.92 1.94
N PRO A 84 -10.75 -5.46 0.70
CA PRO A 84 -10.97 -6.89 0.49
C PRO A 84 -9.86 -7.71 1.15
N HIS A 85 -10.20 -8.90 1.65
CA HIS A 85 -9.20 -9.77 2.24
C HIS A 85 -8.18 -10.16 1.16
N MET A 86 -6.90 -10.27 1.50
CA MET A 86 -5.85 -10.48 0.50
C MET A 86 -6.05 -11.77 -0.32
N ASN A 87 -6.68 -12.78 0.28
CA ASN A 87 -7.05 -14.03 -0.41
C ASN A 87 -8.22 -13.84 -1.42
N GLU A 88 -9.05 -12.79 -1.26
CA GLU A 88 -10.07 -12.41 -2.24
C GLU A 88 -9.42 -11.68 -3.44
N VAL A 89 -8.42 -10.84 -3.16
CA VAL A 89 -7.64 -10.14 -4.20
C VAL A 89 -6.79 -11.15 -4.98
N TRP A 90 -5.97 -11.94 -4.28
CA TRP A 90 -5.11 -12.97 -4.85
C TRP A 90 -5.42 -14.35 -4.23
N PRO A 91 -6.37 -15.11 -4.81
CA PRO A 91 -6.70 -16.45 -4.35
C PRO A 91 -5.51 -17.41 -4.31
N GLY A 92 -5.36 -18.13 -3.19
CA GLY A 92 -4.39 -19.21 -3.00
C GLY A 92 -3.09 -18.79 -2.33
N ILE A 93 -2.93 -17.50 -2.00
CA ILE A 93 -1.76 -17.02 -1.25
C ILE A 93 -1.78 -17.50 0.21
N HIS A 94 -0.60 -17.53 0.82
CA HIS A 94 -0.45 -17.74 2.25
C HIS A 94 -0.15 -16.42 2.95
N ILE A 95 -0.91 -16.09 4.00
CA ILE A 95 -0.73 -14.84 4.76
C ILE A 95 -0.27 -15.18 6.17
N ARG A 96 0.74 -14.46 6.65
CA ARG A 96 1.25 -14.52 8.02
C ARG A 96 1.13 -13.16 8.66
N TYR A 97 0.44 -13.09 9.80
CA TYR A 97 0.26 -11.86 10.55
C TYR A 97 1.35 -11.71 11.61
N ILE A 98 1.95 -10.53 11.66
CA ILE A 98 2.97 -10.15 12.64
C ILE A 98 2.35 -9.07 13.55
N PRO A 99 2.38 -9.24 14.89
CA PRO A 99 1.78 -8.30 15.83
C PRO A 99 2.62 -7.03 16.05
N HIS A 100 3.16 -6.45 14.98
CA HIS A 100 4.02 -5.26 15.00
C HIS A 100 3.59 -4.28 13.92
N GLY A 101 4.22 -3.10 13.88
CA GLY A 101 4.07 -2.15 12.77
C GLY A 101 5.09 -2.42 11.67
N HIS A 102 4.95 -1.75 10.52
CA HIS A 102 5.74 -2.02 9.31
C HIS A 102 7.26 -2.10 9.56
N VAL A 103 7.82 -1.03 10.14
CA VAL A 103 9.26 -0.92 10.40
C VAL A 103 9.70 -1.86 11.52
N SER A 104 8.92 -1.97 12.59
CA SER A 104 9.27 -2.81 13.74
C SER A 104 9.18 -4.30 13.40
N ALA A 105 8.21 -4.71 12.59
CA ALA A 105 8.12 -6.07 12.07
C ALA A 105 9.38 -6.42 11.28
N PHE A 106 9.83 -5.55 10.38
CA PHE A 106 11.06 -5.78 9.61
C PHE A 106 12.29 -5.88 10.52
N LEU A 107 12.47 -4.96 11.47
CA LEU A 107 13.66 -4.94 12.32
C LEU A 107 13.72 -6.12 13.30
N PHE A 108 12.58 -6.50 13.89
CA PHE A 108 12.56 -7.50 14.98
C PHE A 108 12.19 -8.92 14.53
N ASN A 109 11.64 -9.11 13.32
CA ASN A 109 11.19 -10.42 12.85
C ASN A 109 12.01 -10.96 11.66
N GLN A 110 13.30 -10.60 11.57
CA GLN A 110 14.21 -11.03 10.50
C GLN A 110 14.23 -12.55 10.29
N SER A 111 14.22 -13.33 11.38
CA SER A 111 14.13 -14.80 11.30
C SER A 111 12.85 -15.29 10.64
N GLY A 112 11.71 -14.66 10.94
CA GLY A 112 10.43 -14.94 10.31
C GLY A 112 10.45 -14.65 8.81
N PHE A 113 11.05 -13.53 8.38
CA PHE A 113 11.22 -13.21 6.96
C PHE A 113 12.13 -14.22 6.24
N ASN A 114 13.27 -14.57 6.84
CA ASN A 114 14.17 -15.56 6.26
C ASN A 114 13.51 -16.95 6.13
N HIS A 115 12.74 -17.35 7.15
CA HIS A 115 11.99 -18.60 7.10
C HIS A 115 10.92 -18.59 6.01
N ALA A 116 10.14 -17.50 5.91
CA ALA A 116 9.14 -17.34 4.86
C ALA A 116 9.76 -17.37 3.45
N ALA A 117 10.91 -16.73 3.26
CA ALA A 117 11.62 -16.75 1.98
C ALA A 117 12.14 -18.15 1.62
N ALA A 118 12.76 -18.85 2.57
CA ALA A 118 13.24 -20.23 2.36
C ALA A 118 12.09 -21.19 2.03
N GLU A 119 10.97 -21.08 2.75
CA GLU A 119 9.78 -21.88 2.51
C GLU A 119 9.14 -21.59 1.15
N MET A 120 9.04 -20.32 0.76
CA MET A 120 8.57 -19.93 -0.56
C MET A 120 9.42 -20.58 -1.66
N LEU A 121 10.75 -20.55 -1.52
CA LEU A 121 11.68 -21.17 -2.47
C LEU A 121 11.50 -22.68 -2.52
N GLN A 122 11.41 -23.35 -1.36
CA GLN A 122 11.19 -24.79 -1.29
C GLN A 122 9.90 -25.23 -2.00
N ARG A 123 8.85 -24.42 -1.95
CA ARG A 123 7.58 -24.69 -2.65
C ARG A 123 7.65 -24.52 -4.18
N GLN A 124 8.69 -23.86 -4.70
CA GLN A 124 8.90 -23.70 -6.14
C GLN A 124 9.71 -24.85 -6.74
N GLU A 125 10.47 -25.58 -5.93
CA GLU A 125 11.24 -26.74 -6.41
C GLU A 125 10.29 -27.87 -6.81
N PRO A 126 10.37 -28.40 -8.04
CA PRO A 126 9.61 -29.58 -8.42
C PRO A 126 10.12 -30.80 -7.61
N ASN A 127 9.18 -31.60 -7.07
CA ASN A 127 9.49 -32.89 -6.44
C ASN A 127 10.30 -33.80 -7.36
#